data_AF-A0A8T4QA50-F1
#
_entry.id   AF-A0A8T4QA50-F1
#
_cell.length_a   1.000
_cell.length_b   1.000
_cell.length_c   1.000
_cell.angle_alpha   90.00
_cell.angle_beta   90.00
_cell.angle_gamma   90.00
#
_symmetry.space_group_name_H-M   'P 1'
#
loop_
_entity.id
_entity.type
_entity.pdbx_description
1 polymer ?
#
loop_
_entity_poly.entity_id
_entity_poly.type
_entity_poly.pdbx_seq_one_letter_code
_entity_poly.pdbx_strand_id
1 'polypeptide(L)'
;MKEIVSFEDFKELDSLDSQLSALNEINKPWRFINPNCKSIPRPLTTVYTSERGFSEYFVISLDSKSILKSLWANEKIANAMKGFIGESEEEILEKLNKEIKKVKKFLDFEIMIGINVHNTLELLNGEEMTPNDMLSYLLVLVDKYKICYIENPLSDRKLCAEFLSCVKQMSLVVNDTYNGNINNAYILELENLFEMRKNVETLKSLRITPLIKYVDKLSLQLCCGFGVNIFKYDSLNVLVISQQLERLITEIKGG
;
A
#
# COMPACT_ATOMS: atom_id res chain seq x y z
N MET A 1 0.70 35.31 10.27
CA MET A 1 0.37 33.96 9.75
C MET A 1 -1.08 34.04 9.29
N LYS A 2 -1.39 33.68 8.04
CA LYS A 2 -2.79 33.69 7.56
C LYS A 2 -3.58 32.65 8.36
N GLU A 3 -4.73 33.02 8.90
CA GLU A 3 -5.59 32.07 9.59
C GLU A 3 -6.19 31.10 8.56
N ILE A 4 -5.90 29.81 8.71
CA ILE A 4 -6.46 28.76 7.85
C ILE A 4 -7.82 28.38 8.40
N VAL A 5 -8.87 28.67 7.65
CA VAL A 5 -10.27 28.45 8.06
C VAL A 5 -10.97 27.43 7.17
N SER A 6 -10.42 27.16 5.98
CA SER A 6 -10.96 26.25 4.97
C SER A 6 -9.83 25.51 4.24
N PHE A 7 -10.16 24.36 3.64
CA PHE A 7 -9.15 23.62 2.87
C PHE A 7 -8.63 24.45 1.69
N GLU A 8 -9.50 25.29 1.10
CA GLU A 8 -9.23 26.26 0.03
C GLU A 8 -8.06 27.21 0.35
N ASP A 9 -7.83 27.53 1.64
CA ASP A 9 -6.73 28.39 2.06
C ASP A 9 -5.35 27.78 1.82
N PHE A 10 -5.23 26.44 1.69
CA PHE A 10 -3.96 25.79 1.40
C PHE A 10 -3.46 26.06 -0.03
N LYS A 11 -4.30 26.55 -0.96
CA LYS A 11 -3.84 27.06 -2.27
C LYS A 11 -2.96 28.30 -2.12
N GLU A 12 -3.14 29.00 -1.00
CA GLU A 12 -2.38 30.16 -0.53
C GLU A 12 -0.88 29.88 -0.37
N LEU A 13 -0.55 28.62 -0.10
CA LEU A 13 0.76 28.18 0.34
C LEU A 13 1.58 27.66 -0.85
N ASP A 14 2.76 28.23 -0.98
CA ASP A 14 3.71 28.09 -2.08
C ASP A 14 4.44 26.74 -2.15
N SER A 15 4.39 25.95 -1.07
CA SER A 15 5.14 24.70 -0.95
C SER A 15 4.38 23.63 -0.16
N LEU A 16 4.64 22.37 -0.48
CA LEU A 16 4.14 21.23 0.28
C LEU A 16 4.54 21.31 1.75
N ASP A 17 5.79 21.69 2.04
CA ASP A 17 6.28 21.79 3.42
C ASP A 17 5.49 22.82 4.23
N SER A 18 5.14 23.95 3.62
CA SER A 18 4.28 24.96 4.24
C SER A 18 2.86 24.43 4.45
N GLN A 19 2.31 23.70 3.48
CA GLN A 19 1.01 23.05 3.61
C GLN A 19 1.01 21.98 4.72
N LEU A 20 2.00 21.11 4.79
CA LEU A 20 2.09 20.07 5.82
C LEU A 20 2.32 20.68 7.21
N SER A 21 3.14 21.73 7.30
CA SER A 21 3.37 22.46 8.55
C SER A 21 2.09 23.08 9.08
N ALA A 22 1.35 23.80 8.23
CA ALA A 22 0.11 24.44 8.64
C ALA A 22 -0.99 23.41 8.95
N LEU A 23 -1.03 22.29 8.23
CA LEU A 23 -1.96 21.19 8.52
C LEU A 23 -1.65 20.52 9.88
N ASN A 24 -0.37 20.39 10.26
CA ASN A 24 0.04 19.84 11.55
C ASN A 24 -0.41 20.69 12.74
N GLU A 25 -0.62 22.00 12.55
CA GLU A 25 -1.13 22.90 13.59
C GLU A 25 -2.65 22.75 13.82
N ILE A 26 -3.37 22.13 12.87
CA ILE A 26 -4.82 21.92 12.97
C ILE A 26 -5.13 20.75 13.92
N ASN A 27 -6.06 20.98 14.85
CA ASN A 27 -6.59 19.91 15.68
C ASN A 27 -7.44 18.94 14.83
N LYS A 28 -7.00 17.68 14.74
CA LYS A 28 -7.58 16.61 13.89
C LYS A 28 -7.54 16.94 12.39
N PRO A 29 -6.35 16.92 11.76
CA PRO A 29 -6.19 17.20 10.33
C PRO A 29 -7.13 16.43 9.41
N TRP A 30 -7.37 15.15 9.69
CA TRP A 30 -8.28 14.31 8.90
C TRP A 30 -9.70 14.91 8.81
N ARG A 31 -10.21 15.47 9.91
CA ARG A 31 -11.58 16.00 10.02
C ARG A 31 -11.72 17.31 9.26
N PHE A 32 -10.65 18.12 9.26
CA PHE A 32 -10.60 19.35 8.50
C PHE A 32 -10.68 19.08 7.00
N ILE A 33 -9.96 18.05 6.51
CA ILE A 33 -10.00 17.63 5.10
C ILE A 33 -11.36 17.02 4.75
N ASN A 34 -11.87 16.12 5.59
CA ASN A 34 -13.16 15.46 5.38
C ASN A 34 -13.86 15.16 6.70
N PRO A 35 -14.84 15.98 7.10
CA PRO A 35 -15.56 15.80 8.35
C PRO A 35 -16.46 14.56 8.36
N ASN A 36 -16.73 13.97 7.19
CA ASN A 36 -17.60 12.81 7.02
C ASN A 36 -16.81 11.49 6.93
N CYS A 37 -15.51 11.49 7.21
CA CYS A 37 -14.70 10.28 7.17
C CYS A 37 -15.21 9.25 8.20
N LYS A 38 -15.43 8.01 7.74
CA LYS A 38 -15.88 6.87 8.57
C LYS A 38 -14.96 5.66 8.48
N SER A 39 -13.93 5.74 7.65
CA SER A 39 -13.05 4.63 7.30
C SER A 39 -11.62 4.94 7.69
N ILE A 40 -10.98 3.98 8.32
CA ILE A 40 -9.54 4.01 8.59
C ILE A 40 -8.88 3.15 7.50
N PRO A 41 -7.73 3.57 6.94
CA PRO A 41 -7.06 2.83 5.88
C PRO A 41 -6.52 1.49 6.40
N ARG A 42 -6.48 0.49 5.52
CA ARG A 42 -5.95 -0.85 5.81
C ARG A 42 -4.43 -0.88 5.67
N PRO A 43 -3.73 -1.60 6.57
CA PRO A 43 -2.28 -1.74 6.49
C PRO A 43 -1.88 -2.71 5.37
N LEU A 44 -1.06 -2.21 4.44
CA LEU A 44 -0.21 -3.00 3.54
C LEU A 44 1.22 -2.90 4.08
N THR A 45 1.76 -4.01 4.56
CA THR A 45 3.04 -4.01 5.30
C THR A 45 4.13 -4.69 4.50
N THR A 46 5.27 -4.02 4.31
CA THR A 46 6.50 -4.70 3.86
C THR A 46 7.01 -5.61 4.98
N VAL A 47 7.08 -6.90 4.71
CA VAL A 47 7.48 -7.94 5.69
C VAL A 47 8.83 -8.58 5.37
N TYR A 48 9.29 -8.46 4.12
CA TYR A 48 10.58 -8.94 3.68
C TYR A 48 11.05 -8.08 2.49
N THR A 49 12.35 -7.80 2.45
CA THR A 49 13.01 -7.08 1.35
C THR A 49 14.15 -7.95 0.83
N SER A 50 14.27 -8.06 -0.48
CA SER A 50 15.34 -8.81 -1.13
C SER A 50 16.22 -7.88 -1.94
N GLU A 51 17.51 -8.21 -2.03
CA GLU A 51 18.44 -7.58 -2.98
C GLU A 51 18.48 -8.33 -4.33
N ARG A 52 17.76 -9.45 -4.45
CA ARG A 52 17.71 -10.31 -5.64
C ARG A 52 16.27 -10.61 -6.03
N GLY A 53 16.00 -10.55 -7.34
CA GLY A 53 14.67 -10.77 -7.90
C GLY A 53 13.66 -9.75 -7.40
N PHE A 54 12.55 -10.18 -6.79
CA PHE A 54 11.53 -9.25 -6.28
C PHE A 54 12.06 -8.46 -5.07
N SER A 55 12.00 -7.13 -5.16
CA SER A 55 12.59 -6.22 -4.18
C SER A 55 11.86 -6.20 -2.83
N GLU A 56 10.53 -6.30 -2.82
CA GLU A 56 9.72 -6.25 -1.60
C GLU A 56 8.61 -7.31 -1.60
N TYR A 57 8.29 -7.81 -0.41
CA TYR A 57 7.17 -8.71 -0.18
C TYR A 57 6.27 -8.12 0.89
N PHE A 58 4.97 -8.19 0.64
CA PHE A 58 3.96 -7.56 1.47
C PHE A 58 2.94 -8.54 2.02
N VAL A 59 2.27 -8.12 3.08
CA VAL A 59 1.02 -8.72 3.52
C VAL A 59 -0.06 -7.66 3.71
N ILE A 60 -1.29 -8.03 3.39
CA ILE A 60 -2.48 -7.18 3.54
C ILE A 60 -3.67 -7.98 4.05
N SER A 61 -4.46 -7.36 4.93
CA SER A 61 -5.69 -7.94 5.49
C SER A 61 -6.93 -7.26 4.90
N LEU A 62 -7.47 -7.79 3.80
CA LEU A 62 -8.51 -7.13 3.01
C LEU A 62 -9.90 -7.11 3.66
N ASP A 63 -10.23 -8.12 4.46
CA ASP A 63 -11.57 -8.36 5.03
C ASP A 63 -11.64 -8.15 6.55
N SER A 64 -10.52 -7.81 7.20
CA SER A 64 -10.49 -7.58 8.65
C SER A 64 -11.44 -6.45 9.08
N LYS A 65 -12.16 -6.69 10.18
CA LYS A 65 -12.98 -5.68 10.88
C LYS A 65 -12.19 -4.89 11.92
N SER A 66 -11.01 -5.37 12.32
CA SER A 66 -10.16 -4.72 13.32
C SER A 66 -8.78 -4.43 12.74
N ILE A 67 -8.55 -3.17 12.44
CA ILE A 67 -7.30 -2.70 11.84
C ILE A 67 -6.11 -2.91 12.77
N LEU A 68 -6.31 -2.80 14.09
CA LEU A 68 -5.27 -3.11 15.08
C LEU A 68 -4.92 -4.61 15.09
N LYS A 69 -5.91 -5.50 14.93
CA LYS A 69 -5.62 -6.94 14.77
C LYS A 69 -4.88 -7.23 13.47
N SER A 70 -5.21 -6.53 12.38
CA SER A 70 -4.47 -6.64 11.11
C SER A 70 -3.03 -6.16 11.25
N LEU A 71 -2.82 -5.03 11.91
CA LEU A 71 -1.49 -4.50 12.18
C LEU A 71 -0.64 -5.48 12.99
N TRP A 72 -1.22 -6.02 14.08
CA TRP A 72 -0.60 -7.06 14.89
C TRP A 72 -0.24 -8.31 14.09
N ALA A 73 -1.15 -8.78 13.23
CA ALA A 73 -0.92 -9.96 12.40
C ALA A 73 0.23 -9.74 11.41
N ASN A 74 0.23 -8.60 10.74
CA ASN A 74 1.28 -8.21 9.81
C ASN A 74 2.64 -8.10 10.53
N GLU A 75 2.67 -7.53 11.73
CA GLU A 75 3.87 -7.43 12.58
C GLU A 75 4.40 -8.82 12.99
N LYS A 76 3.51 -9.74 13.37
CA LYS A 76 3.89 -11.12 13.71
C LYS A 76 4.56 -11.82 12.53
N ILE A 77 4.05 -11.61 11.32
CA ILE A 77 4.64 -12.17 10.10
C ILE A 77 6.00 -11.51 9.82
N ALA A 78 6.08 -10.18 9.82
CA ALA A 78 7.36 -9.46 9.65
C ALA A 78 8.44 -9.97 10.63
N ASN A 79 8.10 -10.08 11.91
CA ASN A 79 9.04 -10.57 12.93
C ASN A 79 9.47 -12.03 12.69
N ALA A 80 8.61 -12.87 12.12
CA ALA A 80 8.95 -14.25 11.76
C ALA A 80 9.79 -14.38 10.47
N MET A 81 9.79 -13.33 9.65
CA MET A 81 10.64 -13.18 8.46
C MET A 81 12.00 -12.55 8.77
N LYS A 82 12.16 -11.88 9.92
CA LYS A 82 13.44 -11.28 10.32
C LYS A 82 14.56 -12.32 10.38
N GLY A 83 15.66 -12.03 9.71
CA GLY A 83 16.84 -12.89 9.65
C GLY A 83 16.67 -14.14 8.78
N PHE A 84 15.51 -14.32 8.14
CA PHE A 84 15.38 -15.32 7.07
C PHE A 84 16.22 -14.86 5.86
N ILE A 85 16.89 -15.81 5.21
CA ILE A 85 17.65 -15.59 3.99
C ILE A 85 17.04 -16.54 2.97
N GLY A 86 16.21 -16.02 2.07
CA GLY A 86 15.62 -16.79 0.98
C GLY A 86 16.55 -16.81 -0.24
N GLU A 87 16.68 -17.98 -0.87
CA GLU A 87 17.49 -18.18 -2.06
C GLU A 87 16.70 -18.01 -3.37
N SER A 88 15.37 -18.11 -3.31
CA SER A 88 14.46 -17.85 -4.45
C SER A 88 13.12 -17.22 -4.02
N GLU A 89 12.38 -16.68 -4.99
CA GLU A 89 11.03 -16.14 -4.81
C GLU A 89 10.07 -17.17 -4.23
N GLU A 90 10.11 -18.42 -4.71
CA GLU A 90 9.27 -19.50 -4.21
C GLU A 90 9.58 -19.82 -2.75
N GLU A 91 10.85 -19.86 -2.37
CA GLU A 91 11.24 -20.14 -0.99
C GLU A 91 10.70 -19.04 -0.06
N ILE A 92 10.84 -17.78 -0.45
CA ILE A 92 10.33 -16.63 0.29
C ILE A 92 8.79 -16.71 0.40
N LEU A 93 8.09 -16.99 -0.71
CA LEU A 93 6.63 -17.09 -0.74
C LEU A 93 6.12 -18.31 0.05
N GLU A 94 6.81 -19.44 0.02
CA GLU A 94 6.47 -20.64 0.81
C GLU A 94 6.65 -20.39 2.31
N LYS A 95 7.76 -19.73 2.68
CA LYS A 95 8.01 -19.29 4.06
C LYS A 95 6.93 -18.31 4.52
N LEU A 96 6.61 -17.29 3.73
CA LEU A 96 5.53 -16.34 4.03
C LEU A 96 4.19 -17.04 4.23
N ASN A 97 3.82 -17.95 3.32
CA ASN A 97 2.59 -18.73 3.44
C ASN A 97 2.54 -19.57 4.72
N LYS A 98 3.67 -20.16 5.12
CA LYS A 98 3.78 -20.92 6.36
C LYS A 98 3.55 -20.03 7.58
N GLU A 99 4.14 -18.83 7.61
CA GLU A 99 3.95 -17.88 8.72
C GLU A 99 2.52 -17.32 8.74
N ILE A 100 1.93 -16.99 7.59
CA ILE A 100 0.51 -16.62 7.47
C ILE A 100 -0.39 -17.71 8.04
N LYS A 101 -0.17 -18.99 7.68
CA LYS A 101 -0.97 -20.12 8.20
C LYS A 101 -0.88 -20.27 9.72
N LYS A 102 0.25 -19.92 10.35
CA LYS A 102 0.38 -19.94 11.81
C LYS A 102 -0.45 -18.83 12.46
N VAL A 103 -0.40 -17.62 11.91
CA VAL A 103 -1.12 -16.46 12.45
C VAL A 103 -2.62 -16.56 12.18
N LYS A 104 -3.04 -17.05 11.00
CA LYS A 104 -4.44 -17.21 10.59
C LYS A 104 -5.29 -18.03 11.57
N LYS A 105 -4.67 -18.95 12.34
CA LYS A 105 -5.36 -19.73 13.40
C LYS A 105 -6.01 -18.87 14.49
N PHE A 106 -5.58 -17.63 14.64
CA PHE A 106 -6.06 -16.69 15.67
C PHE A 106 -6.93 -15.58 15.09
N LEU A 107 -7.26 -15.64 13.80
CA LEU A 107 -7.88 -14.55 13.06
C LEU A 107 -9.20 -14.98 12.43
N ASP A 108 -10.10 -14.01 12.31
CA ASP A 108 -11.42 -14.10 11.67
C ASP A 108 -11.42 -13.48 10.27
N PHE A 109 -10.24 -13.30 9.67
CA PHE A 109 -10.04 -12.64 8.38
C PHE A 109 -8.87 -13.28 7.62
N GLU A 110 -8.79 -12.98 6.33
CA GLU A 110 -7.73 -13.46 5.45
C GLU A 110 -6.54 -12.49 5.38
N ILE A 111 -5.34 -13.07 5.32
CA ILE A 111 -4.10 -12.35 5.04
C ILE A 111 -3.64 -12.80 3.67
N MET A 112 -3.46 -11.83 2.78
CA MET A 112 -3.05 -12.04 1.40
C MET A 112 -1.65 -11.50 1.19
N ILE A 113 -0.96 -12.04 0.18
CA ILE A 113 0.42 -11.67 -0.15
C ILE A 113 0.43 -10.59 -1.22
N GLY A 114 1.41 -9.69 -1.15
CA GLY A 114 1.80 -8.82 -2.24
C GLY A 114 3.29 -8.93 -2.57
N ILE A 115 3.68 -8.48 -3.75
CA ILE A 115 5.08 -8.41 -4.21
C ILE A 115 5.37 -7.09 -4.90
N ASN A 116 6.62 -6.64 -4.85
CA ASN A 116 7.16 -5.60 -5.70
C ASN A 116 8.24 -6.23 -6.59
N VAL A 117 7.96 -6.31 -7.89
CA VAL A 117 8.85 -6.98 -8.83
C VAL A 117 10.09 -6.12 -9.12
N HIS A 118 10.03 -4.79 -8.88
CA HIS A 118 10.99 -3.77 -9.31
C HIS A 118 12.42 -4.31 -9.47
N ASN A 119 12.78 -4.64 -10.72
CA ASN A 119 14.11 -5.02 -11.12
C ASN A 119 14.37 -4.41 -12.51
N THR A 120 15.50 -3.72 -12.64
CA THR A 120 15.86 -2.89 -13.81
C THR A 120 16.39 -3.68 -14.99
N LEU A 121 16.54 -4.99 -14.82
CA LEU A 121 16.82 -5.99 -15.84
C LEU A 121 16.04 -7.22 -15.41
N GLU A 122 15.51 -8.00 -16.35
CA GLU A 122 14.69 -9.19 -16.12
C GLU A 122 15.49 -10.35 -15.50
N LEU A 123 16.35 -10.05 -14.53
CA LEU A 123 17.22 -10.96 -13.81
C LEU A 123 16.43 -11.57 -12.66
N LEU A 124 15.92 -12.79 -12.83
CA LEU A 124 15.40 -13.61 -11.74
C LEU A 124 16.54 -14.50 -11.25
N ASN A 125 16.94 -14.38 -9.98
CA ASN A 125 18.06 -15.14 -9.40
C ASN A 125 19.40 -15.02 -10.16
N GLY A 126 19.59 -13.91 -10.89
CA GLY A 126 20.80 -13.65 -11.68
C GLY A 126 20.76 -14.21 -13.10
N GLU A 127 19.66 -14.83 -13.52
CA GLU A 127 19.43 -15.28 -14.90
C GLU A 127 18.49 -14.32 -15.63
N GLU A 128 18.86 -13.95 -16.86
CA GLU A 128 18.05 -13.08 -17.71
C GLU A 128 16.85 -13.87 -18.26
N MET A 129 15.65 -13.46 -17.86
CA MET A 129 14.38 -13.95 -18.40
C MET A 129 13.94 -13.05 -19.54
N THR A 130 13.21 -13.60 -20.51
CA THR A 130 12.52 -12.75 -21.48
C THR A 130 11.26 -12.13 -20.84
N PRO A 131 10.73 -11.03 -21.40
CA PRO A 131 9.52 -10.42 -20.87
C PRO A 131 8.30 -11.36 -20.83
N ASN A 132 8.19 -12.27 -21.81
CA ASN A 132 7.11 -13.25 -21.88
C ASN A 132 7.28 -14.38 -20.85
N ASP A 133 8.51 -14.78 -20.57
CA ASP A 133 8.80 -15.75 -19.53
C ASP A 133 8.45 -15.16 -18.15
N MET A 134 8.81 -13.89 -17.92
CA MET A 134 8.45 -13.17 -16.70
C MET A 134 6.93 -13.04 -16.54
N LEU A 135 6.20 -12.70 -17.61
CA LEU A 135 4.73 -12.68 -17.60
C LEU A 135 4.17 -14.05 -17.18
N SER A 136 4.62 -15.13 -17.83
CA SER A 136 4.15 -16.48 -17.56
C SER A 136 4.46 -16.91 -16.13
N TYR A 137 5.67 -16.59 -15.66
CA TYR A 137 6.13 -16.86 -14.30
C TYR A 137 5.28 -16.13 -13.25
N LEU A 138 5.05 -14.83 -13.43
CA LEU A 138 4.21 -14.04 -12.53
C LEU A 138 2.77 -14.59 -12.46
N LEU A 139 2.18 -14.98 -13.58
CA LEU A 139 0.85 -15.59 -13.59
C LEU A 139 0.81 -16.90 -12.79
N VAL A 140 1.84 -17.74 -12.90
CA VAL A 140 1.96 -18.97 -12.09
C VAL A 140 2.07 -18.64 -10.60
N LEU A 141 2.91 -17.66 -10.22
CA LEU A 141 3.05 -17.26 -8.82
C LEU A 141 1.76 -16.68 -8.25
N VAL A 142 1.08 -15.82 -9.01
CA VAL A 142 -0.21 -15.23 -8.62
C VAL A 142 -1.23 -16.33 -8.33
N ASP A 143 -1.36 -17.33 -9.21
CA ASP A 143 -2.30 -18.42 -8.97
C ASP A 143 -1.88 -19.34 -7.81
N LYS A 144 -0.61 -19.75 -7.76
CA LYS A 144 -0.08 -20.68 -6.74
C LYS A 144 -0.15 -20.09 -5.33
N TYR A 145 0.25 -18.82 -5.16
CA TYR A 145 0.38 -18.18 -3.86
C TYR A 145 -0.76 -17.20 -3.54
N LYS A 146 -1.74 -17.04 -4.44
CA LYS A 146 -2.87 -16.11 -4.32
C LYS A 146 -2.40 -14.67 -4.04
N ILE A 147 -1.44 -14.22 -4.85
CA ILE A 147 -0.87 -12.87 -4.74
C ILE A 147 -1.93 -11.84 -5.16
N CYS A 148 -2.28 -10.94 -4.25
CA CYS A 148 -3.36 -9.96 -4.42
C CYS A 148 -2.87 -8.53 -4.66
N TYR A 149 -1.57 -8.29 -4.59
CA TYR A 149 -0.98 -6.97 -4.76
C TYR A 149 0.36 -7.09 -5.49
N ILE A 150 0.51 -6.41 -6.62
CA ILE A 150 1.72 -6.46 -7.44
C ILE A 150 2.14 -5.04 -7.80
N GLU A 151 3.34 -4.62 -7.40
CA GLU A 151 3.99 -3.40 -7.88
C GLU A 151 4.94 -3.74 -9.03
N ASN A 152 4.90 -2.90 -10.07
CA ASN A 152 5.80 -2.90 -11.20
C ASN A 152 5.99 -4.28 -11.86
N PRO A 153 4.90 -5.00 -12.21
CA PRO A 153 4.98 -6.39 -12.65
C PRO A 153 5.90 -6.59 -13.86
N LEU A 154 5.80 -5.70 -14.85
CA LEU A 154 6.50 -5.79 -16.12
C LEU A 154 6.86 -4.39 -16.62
N SER A 155 8.02 -4.27 -17.26
CA SER A 155 8.51 -3.04 -17.90
C SER A 155 7.78 -2.76 -19.22
N ASP A 156 7.46 -3.82 -19.99
CA ASP A 156 6.69 -3.70 -21.22
C ASP A 156 5.21 -3.40 -20.92
N ARG A 157 4.75 -2.28 -21.47
CA ARG A 157 3.39 -1.77 -21.26
C ARG A 157 2.30 -2.70 -21.81
N LYS A 158 2.52 -3.34 -22.96
CA LYS A 158 1.53 -4.25 -23.56
C LYS A 158 1.39 -5.49 -22.71
N LEU A 159 2.52 -6.06 -22.27
CA LEU A 159 2.50 -7.23 -21.40
C LEU A 159 1.92 -6.90 -20.01
N CYS A 160 2.17 -5.70 -19.48
CA CYS A 160 1.52 -5.26 -18.23
C CYS A 160 -0.01 -5.14 -18.40
N ALA A 161 -0.50 -4.64 -19.54
CA ALA A 161 -1.93 -4.58 -19.84
C ALA A 161 -2.54 -5.99 -19.95
N GLU A 162 -1.83 -6.92 -20.59
CA GLU A 162 -2.20 -8.33 -20.69
C GLU A 162 -2.26 -8.99 -19.30
N PHE A 163 -1.20 -8.84 -18.50
CA PHE A 163 -1.14 -9.30 -17.12
C PHE A 163 -2.33 -8.78 -16.31
N LEU A 164 -2.59 -7.47 -16.34
CA LEU A 164 -3.73 -6.87 -15.65
C LEU A 164 -5.06 -7.49 -16.13
N SER A 165 -5.22 -7.72 -17.43
CA SER A 165 -6.46 -8.31 -17.97
C SER A 165 -6.74 -9.70 -17.39
N CYS A 166 -5.69 -10.48 -17.10
CA CYS A 166 -5.76 -11.80 -16.50
C CYS A 166 -6.03 -11.76 -14.99
N VAL A 167 -5.46 -10.80 -14.25
CA VAL A 167 -5.49 -10.81 -12.78
C VAL A 167 -6.44 -9.79 -12.14
N LYS A 168 -7.01 -8.84 -12.90
CA LYS A 168 -7.75 -7.68 -12.37
C LYS A 168 -8.92 -7.99 -11.43
N GLN A 169 -9.49 -9.18 -11.49
CA GLN A 169 -10.59 -9.57 -10.61
C GLN A 169 -10.10 -9.99 -9.21
N MET A 170 -8.81 -10.30 -9.09
CA MET A 170 -8.21 -10.92 -7.90
C MET A 170 -7.10 -10.07 -7.27
N SER A 171 -6.47 -9.21 -8.07
CA SER A 171 -5.25 -8.51 -7.65
C SER A 171 -5.28 -7.02 -7.95
N LEU A 172 -4.69 -6.25 -7.04
CA LEU A 172 -4.31 -4.86 -7.21
C LEU A 172 -2.95 -4.80 -7.91
N VAL A 173 -2.87 -4.07 -9.02
CA VAL A 173 -1.68 -3.90 -9.84
C VAL A 173 -1.35 -2.42 -9.89
N VAL A 174 -0.14 -2.09 -9.44
CA VAL A 174 0.45 -0.76 -9.45
C VAL A 174 1.61 -0.77 -10.42
N ASN A 175 1.73 0.27 -11.24
CA ASN A 175 2.91 0.55 -12.05
C ASN A 175 3.25 2.03 -11.88
N ASP A 176 4.53 2.37 -11.91
CA ASP A 176 5.05 3.73 -11.65
C ASP A 176 4.39 4.81 -12.55
N THR A 177 3.87 4.42 -13.73
CA THR A 177 3.14 5.36 -14.60
C THR A 177 1.63 5.31 -14.42
N TYR A 178 1.02 6.46 -14.13
CA TYR A 178 -0.43 6.63 -14.15
C TYR A 178 -0.96 6.54 -15.59
N ASN A 179 -1.43 5.35 -15.97
CA ASN A 179 -2.00 5.08 -17.28
C ASN A 179 -3.23 4.20 -17.06
N GLY A 180 -4.43 4.77 -16.96
CA GLY A 180 -5.67 4.13 -16.45
C GLY A 180 -6.17 2.83 -17.11
N ASN A 181 -5.39 2.21 -18.00
CA ASN A 181 -5.64 0.89 -18.59
C ASN A 181 -4.59 -0.18 -18.22
N ILE A 182 -3.49 0.18 -17.56
CA ILE A 182 -2.41 -0.77 -17.20
C ILE A 182 -2.32 -1.03 -15.70
N ASN A 183 -3.06 -0.26 -14.88
CA ASN A 183 -3.13 -0.39 -13.42
C ASN A 183 -4.58 -0.33 -12.94
N ASN A 184 -4.91 -1.02 -11.84
CA ASN A 184 -6.15 -0.83 -11.09
C ASN A 184 -5.89 -0.32 -9.65
N ALA A 185 -4.64 -0.02 -9.34
CA ALA A 185 -4.18 0.63 -8.12
C ALA A 185 -3.08 1.67 -8.42
N TYR A 186 -2.93 2.68 -7.57
CA TYR A 186 -1.92 3.73 -7.75
C TYR A 186 -1.41 4.26 -6.41
N ILE A 187 -0.08 4.32 -6.23
CA ILE A 187 0.54 4.94 -5.07
C ILE A 187 0.63 6.43 -5.32
N LEU A 188 -0.05 7.21 -4.49
CA LEU A 188 -0.06 8.67 -4.56
C LEU A 188 1.25 9.23 -4.01
N GLU A 189 1.87 10.09 -4.82
CA GLU A 189 2.96 10.94 -4.39
C GLU A 189 2.40 12.20 -3.73
N LEU A 190 3.03 12.60 -2.62
CA LEU A 190 2.68 13.82 -1.90
C LEU A 190 3.46 14.96 -2.54
N GLU A 191 2.86 15.62 -3.54
CA GLU A 191 3.40 16.83 -4.16
C GLU A 191 2.69 18.09 -3.66
N ASN A 192 1.36 18.02 -3.54
CA ASN A 192 0.51 19.12 -3.10
C ASN A 192 -0.83 18.57 -2.56
N LEU A 193 -1.34 19.10 -1.43
CA LEU A 193 -2.59 18.61 -0.83
C LEU A 193 -3.82 18.79 -1.73
N PHE A 194 -3.87 19.85 -2.54
CA PHE A 194 -4.94 20.09 -3.51
C PHE A 194 -4.91 19.09 -4.65
N GLU A 195 -3.73 18.89 -5.24
CA GLU A 195 -3.55 17.93 -6.31
C GLU A 195 -3.81 16.52 -5.81
N MET A 196 -3.42 16.21 -4.58
CA MET A 196 -3.75 14.94 -3.94
C MET A 196 -5.25 14.71 -3.86
N ARG A 197 -6.04 15.70 -3.42
CA ARG A 197 -7.51 15.60 -3.39
C ARG A 197 -8.08 15.32 -4.79
N LYS A 198 -7.65 16.10 -5.78
CA LYS A 198 -8.07 15.96 -7.18
C LYS A 198 -7.68 14.61 -7.76
N ASN A 199 -6.48 14.12 -7.45
CA ASN A 199 -5.96 12.83 -7.89
C ASN A 199 -6.78 11.71 -7.27
N VAL A 200 -7.09 11.76 -5.97
CA VAL A 200 -7.95 10.78 -5.31
C VAL A 200 -9.35 10.75 -5.93
N GLU A 201 -9.97 11.90 -6.18
CA GLU A 201 -11.28 11.98 -6.84
C GLU A 201 -11.24 11.42 -8.27
N THR A 202 -10.18 11.73 -9.02
CA THR A 202 -9.95 11.21 -10.38
C THR A 202 -9.79 9.69 -10.37
N LEU A 203 -8.92 9.15 -9.50
CA LEU A 203 -8.70 7.71 -9.35
C LEU A 203 -10.00 6.97 -9.00
N LYS A 204 -10.77 7.49 -8.05
CA LYS A 204 -12.08 6.93 -7.69
C LYS A 204 -13.05 6.90 -8.87
N SER A 205 -13.09 7.97 -9.67
CA SER A 205 -13.95 8.04 -10.87
C SER A 205 -13.59 6.98 -11.92
N LEU A 206 -12.30 6.63 -12.02
CA LEU A 206 -11.78 5.60 -12.91
C LEU A 206 -11.79 4.20 -12.29
N ARG A 207 -12.29 4.04 -11.07
CA ARG A 207 -12.25 2.79 -10.30
C ARG A 207 -10.83 2.26 -10.06
N ILE A 208 -9.86 3.15 -9.97
CA ILE A 208 -8.49 2.84 -9.58
C ILE A 208 -8.37 3.05 -8.07
N THR A 209 -7.80 2.08 -7.37
CA THR A 209 -7.62 2.14 -5.91
C THR A 209 -6.44 3.06 -5.57
N PRO A 210 -6.65 4.21 -4.91
CA PRO A 210 -5.54 5.00 -4.41
C PRO A 210 -4.88 4.33 -3.20
N LEU A 211 -3.58 4.44 -3.10
CA LEU A 211 -2.75 4.06 -1.95
C LEU A 211 -1.87 5.24 -1.55
N ILE A 212 -1.50 5.32 -0.28
CA ILE A 212 -0.51 6.28 0.21
C ILE A 212 0.61 5.50 0.90
N LYS A 213 1.86 5.82 0.57
CA LYS A 213 3.02 5.33 1.32
C LYS A 213 3.15 6.12 2.62
N TYR A 214 3.29 5.44 3.74
CA TYR A 214 3.54 6.04 5.03
C TYR A 214 4.95 6.61 5.05
N VAL A 215 5.04 7.93 5.19
CA VAL A 215 6.29 8.68 5.33
C VAL A 215 6.40 9.26 6.74
N ASP A 216 5.27 9.64 7.33
CA ASP A 216 5.22 10.35 8.61
C ASP A 216 3.84 10.24 9.31
N LYS A 217 3.69 10.98 10.41
CA LYS A 217 2.45 11.00 11.19
C LYS A 217 1.23 11.56 10.44
N LEU A 218 1.45 12.44 9.46
CA LEU A 218 0.36 13.00 8.67
C LEU A 218 -0.15 11.99 7.64
N SER A 219 0.68 11.06 7.18
CA SER A 219 0.30 10.10 6.15
C SER A 219 -1.02 9.37 6.46
N LEU A 220 -1.23 8.90 7.69
CA LEU A 220 -2.49 8.25 8.11
C LEU A 220 -3.67 9.24 8.19
N GLN A 221 -3.42 10.47 8.63
CA GLN A 221 -4.42 11.54 8.68
C GLN A 221 -4.90 11.90 7.28
N LEU A 222 -3.97 12.02 6.32
CA LEU A 222 -4.24 12.28 4.91
C LEU A 222 -5.00 11.12 4.28
N CYS A 223 -4.65 9.86 4.61
CA CYS A 223 -5.42 8.70 4.16
C CYS A 223 -6.89 8.81 4.58
N CYS A 224 -7.14 9.12 5.86
CA CYS A 224 -8.49 9.27 6.39
C CYS A 224 -9.20 10.46 5.72
N GLY A 225 -8.55 11.63 5.69
CA GLY A 225 -9.09 12.85 5.11
C GLY A 225 -9.51 12.68 3.64
N PHE A 226 -8.63 12.14 2.80
CA PHE A 226 -8.95 11.93 1.39
C PHE A 226 -9.79 10.67 1.13
N GLY A 227 -10.04 9.84 2.15
CA GLY A 227 -10.76 8.58 2.03
C GLY A 227 -10.01 7.58 1.14
N VAL A 228 -8.70 7.46 1.36
CA VAL A 228 -7.83 6.42 0.80
C VAL A 228 -7.90 5.21 1.72
N ASN A 229 -8.15 4.03 1.14
CA ASN A 229 -8.52 2.85 1.92
C ASN A 229 -7.35 1.93 2.25
N ILE A 230 -6.16 2.16 1.69
CA ILE A 230 -4.97 1.35 1.91
C ILE A 230 -3.78 2.28 2.13
N PHE A 231 -2.95 1.97 3.13
CA PHE A 231 -1.68 2.64 3.34
C PHE A 231 -0.54 1.61 3.37
N LYS A 232 0.53 1.90 2.63
CA LYS A 232 1.74 1.07 2.56
C LYS A 232 2.73 1.53 3.62
N TYR A 233 3.34 0.64 4.38
CA TYR A 233 4.38 1.01 5.35
C TYR A 233 5.41 -0.10 5.60
N ASP A 234 6.59 0.29 6.08
CA ASP A 234 7.63 -0.63 6.54
C ASP A 234 7.35 -1.10 7.97
N SER A 235 7.44 -2.41 8.22
CA SER A 235 7.29 -3.04 9.54
C SER A 235 8.07 -2.36 10.69
N LEU A 236 9.19 -1.69 10.41
CA LEU A 236 9.98 -0.93 11.39
C LEU A 236 9.18 0.20 12.06
N ASN A 237 8.11 0.69 11.42
CA ASN A 237 7.29 1.81 11.90
C ASN A 237 6.05 1.37 12.72
N VAL A 238 5.90 0.07 13.00
CA VAL A 238 4.65 -0.49 13.56
C VAL A 238 4.19 0.16 14.86
N LEU A 239 5.10 0.44 15.80
CA LEU A 239 4.75 1.00 17.11
C LEU A 239 4.13 2.40 16.95
N VAL A 240 4.76 3.24 16.14
CA VAL A 240 4.32 4.61 15.86
C VAL A 240 2.97 4.60 15.13
N ILE A 241 2.82 3.69 14.17
CA ILE A 241 1.58 3.52 13.41
C ILE A 241 0.43 3.02 14.30
N SER A 242 0.70 2.07 15.21
CA SER A 242 -0.31 1.54 16.13
C SER A 242 -0.88 2.63 17.02
N GLN A 243 -0.02 3.45 17.63
CA GLN A 243 -0.42 4.55 18.49
C GLN A 243 -1.28 5.59 17.74
N GLN A 244 -0.91 5.89 16.48
CA GLN A 244 -1.68 6.81 15.65
C GLN A 244 -3.03 6.23 15.24
N LEU A 245 -3.08 4.94 14.89
CA LEU A 245 -4.32 4.26 14.52
C LEU A 245 -5.29 4.17 15.72
N GLU A 246 -4.80 3.85 16.92
CA GLU A 246 -5.62 3.84 18.14
C GLU A 246 -6.26 5.21 18.40
N ARG A 247 -5.46 6.28 18.27
CA ARG A 247 -5.95 7.66 18.36
C ARG A 247 -7.00 7.95 17.29
N LEU A 248 -6.71 7.68 16.02
CA LEU A 248 -7.63 7.92 14.90
C LEU A 248 -8.94 7.13 15.04
N ILE A 249 -8.87 5.86 15.44
CA ILE A 249 -10.06 5.01 15.67
C ILE A 249 -10.94 5.63 16.75
N THR A 250 -10.33 6.09 17.85
CA THR A 250 -11.07 6.74 18.95
C THR A 250 -11.70 8.05 18.47
N GLU A 251 -10.96 8.86 17.71
CA GLU A 251 -11.43 10.14 17.20
C GLU A 251 -12.57 10.01 16.17
N ILE A 252 -12.52 9.02 15.28
CA ILE A 252 -13.53 8.79 14.24
C ILE A 252 -14.78 8.11 14.82
N LYS A 253 -14.64 7.22 15.81
CA LYS A 253 -15.80 6.55 16.44
C LYS A 253 -16.50 7.41 17.50
N GLY A 254 -15.77 8.31 18.14
CA GLY A 254 -16.30 9.16 19.22
C GLY A 254 -16.79 10.54 18.76
N GLY A 255 -16.64 10.88 17.48
CA GLY A 255 -17.13 12.13 16.88
C GLY A 255 -18.38 11.90 16.05
#